data_AF-A0A559NMI6-F1
#
_entry.id   AF-A0A559NMI6-F1
#
_cell.length_a   1.000
_cell.length_b   1.000
_cell.length_c   1.000
_cell.angle_alpha   90.00
_cell.angle_beta   90.00
_cell.angle_gamma   90.00
#
_symmetry.space_group_name_H-M   'P 1'
#
loop_
_entity.id
_entity.type
_entity.pdbx_description
1 polymer ?
#
loop_
_entity_poly.entity_id
_entity_poly.type
_entity_poly.pdbx_seq_one_letter_code
_entity_poly.pdbx_strand_id
1 'polypeptide(L)'
;MSITSEIPKTITDELGNDHPNWELVLNATLNFFDCTTGTIHTLDQNSLLQLTAHKGISEFLIPKLTTIPIGKGMAGITAERKKPVEMCNLQTDDSGVARPSAKDTKVEGSLAAPLLHDNTLYGTIGIAKPIPYDFSEKEISLLMQIGNLISKKMIK
;
A
#
# COMPACT_ATOMS: atom_id res chain seq x y z
N MET A 1 19.59 16.49 -2.12
CA MET A 1 19.93 15.09 -1.78
C MET A 1 18.71 14.25 -2.12
N SER A 2 18.80 13.39 -3.14
CA SER A 2 17.65 12.63 -3.63
C SER A 2 17.37 11.44 -2.72
N ILE A 3 16.21 11.42 -2.06
CA ILE A 3 15.81 10.44 -1.04
C ILE A 3 15.70 9.00 -1.60
N THR A 4 15.70 8.86 -2.93
CA THR A 4 15.70 7.56 -3.64
C THR A 4 16.90 6.67 -3.28
N SER A 5 18.00 7.22 -2.76
CA SER A 5 19.17 6.43 -2.33
C SER A 5 18.92 5.53 -1.12
N GLU A 6 17.82 5.75 -0.39
CA GLU A 6 17.45 4.95 0.78
C GLU A 6 16.50 3.78 0.42
N ILE A 7 15.92 3.77 -0.78
CA ILE A 7 15.04 2.68 -1.21
C ILE A 7 15.90 1.43 -1.48
N PRO A 8 15.53 0.25 -0.95
CA PRO A 8 16.26 -0.99 -1.18
C PRO A 8 16.50 -1.27 -2.66
N LYS A 9 17.73 -1.65 -3.01
CA LYS A 9 18.10 -2.02 -4.39
C LYS A 9 17.19 -3.11 -4.96
N THR A 10 16.79 -4.08 -4.14
CA THR A 10 15.86 -5.13 -4.57
C THR A 10 14.55 -4.57 -5.14
N ILE A 11 14.02 -3.48 -4.56
CA ILE A 11 12.81 -2.82 -5.09
C ILE A 11 13.12 -2.15 -6.42
N THR A 12 14.22 -1.39 -6.49
CA THR A 12 14.57 -0.66 -7.72
C THR A 12 14.96 -1.58 -8.87
N ASP A 13 15.62 -2.71 -8.57
CA ASP A 13 16.04 -3.70 -9.56
C ASP A 13 14.83 -4.44 -10.12
N GLU A 14 13.88 -4.86 -9.27
CA GLU A 14 12.64 -5.47 -9.74
C GLU A 14 11.75 -4.52 -10.53
N LEU A 15 11.68 -3.26 -10.10
CA LEU A 15 11.03 -2.20 -10.86
C LEU A 15 11.87 -1.74 -12.08
N GLY A 16 13.04 -2.34 -12.33
CA GLY A 16 13.78 -2.20 -13.57
C GLY A 16 13.25 -3.15 -14.66
N ASN A 17 12.76 -4.33 -14.26
CA ASN A 17 12.33 -5.39 -15.17
C ASN A 17 11.09 -5.03 -16.00
N ASP A 18 10.95 -5.63 -17.18
CA ASP A 18 9.76 -5.45 -18.05
C ASP A 18 8.49 -6.02 -17.40
N HIS A 19 8.64 -7.10 -16.64
CA HIS A 19 7.58 -7.71 -15.85
C HIS A 19 8.03 -7.82 -14.39
N PRO A 20 7.87 -6.74 -13.59
CA PRO A 20 8.23 -6.75 -12.19
C PRO A 20 7.47 -7.83 -11.42
N ASN A 21 8.16 -8.53 -10.53
CA ASN A 21 7.49 -9.42 -9.59
C ASN A 21 6.89 -8.61 -8.43
N TRP A 22 5.59 -8.37 -8.48
CA TRP A 22 4.89 -7.56 -7.48
C TRP A 22 4.94 -8.14 -6.05
N GLU A 23 5.01 -9.47 -5.91
CA GLU A 23 5.18 -10.09 -4.60
C GLU A 23 6.57 -9.81 -4.03
N LEU A 24 7.61 -9.86 -4.86
CA LEU A 24 8.97 -9.53 -4.42
C LEU A 24 9.08 -8.04 -4.07
N VAL A 25 8.50 -7.15 -4.86
CA VAL A 25 8.44 -5.71 -4.57
C VAL A 25 7.72 -5.48 -3.23
N LEU A 26 6.57 -6.12 -3.01
CA LEU A 26 5.82 -6.00 -1.76
C LEU A 26 6.63 -6.56 -0.58
N ASN A 27 7.21 -7.75 -0.70
CA ASN A 27 8.00 -8.38 0.36
C ASN A 27 9.23 -7.53 0.72
N ALA A 28 9.93 -6.98 -0.28
CA ALA A 28 11.06 -6.10 -0.05
C ALA A 28 10.64 -4.79 0.64
N THR A 29 9.49 -4.24 0.26
CA THR A 29 8.90 -3.06 0.93
C THR A 29 8.56 -3.38 2.38
N LEU A 30 7.89 -4.51 2.64
CA LEU A 30 7.53 -4.93 3.99
C LEU A 30 8.75 -5.13 4.89
N ASN A 31 9.79 -5.79 4.38
CA ASN A 31 11.05 -5.97 5.10
C ASN A 31 11.74 -4.62 5.39
N PHE A 32 11.65 -3.66 4.48
CA PHE A 32 12.27 -2.34 4.66
C PHE A 32 11.60 -1.52 5.77
N PHE A 33 10.29 -1.66 5.94
CA PHE A 33 9.52 -0.98 6.99
C PHE A 33 9.27 -1.86 8.22
N ASP A 34 9.90 -3.02 8.35
CA ASP A 34 9.65 -4.01 9.40
C ASP A 34 8.14 -4.31 9.60
N CYS A 35 7.42 -4.45 8.49
CA CYS A 35 5.99 -4.74 8.44
C CYS A 35 5.75 -6.20 8.08
N THR A 36 4.70 -6.81 8.61
CA THR A 36 4.39 -8.23 8.38
C THR A 36 3.27 -8.44 7.37
N THR A 37 2.46 -7.41 7.16
CA THR A 37 1.25 -7.47 6.34
C THR A 37 1.23 -6.32 5.35
N GLY A 38 0.82 -6.58 4.12
CA GLY A 38 0.66 -5.52 3.12
C GLY A 38 -0.03 -5.97 1.86
N THR A 39 -0.39 -4.99 1.03
CA THR A 39 -1.09 -5.16 -0.24
C THR A 39 -0.61 -4.16 -1.28
N ILE A 40 -0.57 -4.59 -2.54
CA ILE A 40 -0.53 -3.70 -3.70
C ILE A 40 -1.84 -3.87 -4.44
N HIS A 41 -2.53 -2.77 -4.70
CA HIS A 41 -3.71 -2.72 -5.55
C HIS A 41 -3.45 -1.86 -6.76
N THR A 42 -3.91 -2.30 -7.93
CA THR A 42 -3.90 -1.54 -9.18
C THR A 42 -5.29 -1.00 -9.47
N LEU A 43 -5.38 0.18 -10.07
CA LEU A 43 -6.65 0.76 -10.47
C LEU A 43 -7.07 0.19 -11.84
N ASP A 44 -8.27 -0.37 -11.92
CA ASP A 44 -8.85 -0.84 -13.17
C ASP A 44 -9.60 0.27 -13.93
N GLN A 45 -10.11 -0.08 -15.12
CA GLN A 45 -10.87 0.84 -15.97
C GLN A 45 -12.21 1.28 -15.36
N ASN A 46 -12.74 0.54 -14.38
CA ASN A 46 -13.99 0.81 -13.69
C ASN A 46 -13.76 1.64 -12.40
N SER A 47 -12.56 2.18 -12.19
CA SER A 47 -12.17 2.90 -10.98
C SER A 47 -12.27 2.04 -9.71
N LEU A 48 -11.95 0.75 -9.83
CA LEU A 48 -11.85 -0.18 -8.71
C LEU A 48 -10.39 -0.58 -8.48
N LEU A 49 -9.99 -0.64 -7.21
CA LEU A 49 -8.68 -1.13 -6.79
C LEU A 49 -8.70 -2.66 -6.78
N GLN A 50 -7.90 -3.27 -7.64
CA GLN A 50 -7.76 -4.72 -7.81
C GLN A 50 -6.48 -5.22 -7.16
N LEU A 51 -6.60 -6.24 -6.31
CA LEU A 51 -5.47 -6.80 -5.59
C LEU A 51 -4.47 -7.43 -6.56
N THR A 52 -3.24 -6.92 -6.54
CA THR A 52 -2.14 -7.33 -7.43
C THR A 52 -1.11 -8.17 -6.71
N ALA A 53 -0.84 -7.84 -5.44
CA ALA A 53 0.00 -8.64 -4.56
C ALA A 53 -0.46 -8.47 -3.11
N HIS A 54 -0.29 -9.50 -2.29
CA HIS A 54 -0.54 -9.42 -0.86
C HIS A 54 0.43 -10.28 -0.07
N LYS A 55 0.62 -9.95 1.20
CA LYS A 55 1.41 -10.72 2.15
C LYS A 55 0.82 -10.59 3.54
N GLY A 56 0.85 -11.66 4.33
CA GLY A 56 0.42 -11.63 5.73
C GLY A 56 -1.09 -11.42 5.93
N ILE A 57 -1.90 -11.80 4.93
CA ILE A 57 -3.37 -11.71 4.96
C ILE A 57 -3.94 -13.12 5.01
N SER A 58 -4.88 -13.36 5.93
CA SER A 58 -5.56 -14.66 6.04
C SER A 58 -6.40 -14.95 4.80
N GLU A 59 -6.41 -16.21 4.36
CA GLU A 59 -7.08 -16.64 3.11
C GLU A 59 -8.55 -16.24 3.03
N PHE A 60 -9.29 -16.31 4.16
CA PHE A 60 -10.69 -15.93 4.22
C PHE A 60 -10.96 -14.43 4.02
N LEU A 61 -9.93 -13.57 4.17
CA LEU A 61 -10.02 -12.13 3.93
C LEU A 61 -9.65 -11.74 2.50
N ILE A 62 -8.89 -12.57 1.79
CA ILE A 62 -8.44 -12.28 0.41
C ILE A 62 -9.64 -11.89 -0.48
N PRO A 63 -10.76 -12.65 -0.54
CA PRO A 63 -11.90 -12.29 -1.39
C PRO A 63 -12.51 -10.92 -1.07
N LYS A 64 -12.43 -10.47 0.20
CA LYS A 64 -12.95 -9.18 0.64
C LYS A 64 -12.03 -8.01 0.29
N LEU A 65 -10.76 -8.30 0.01
CA LEU A 65 -9.71 -7.34 -0.32
C LEU A 65 -9.34 -7.37 -1.81
N THR A 66 -9.83 -8.35 -2.56
CA THR A 66 -9.61 -8.48 -4.01
C THR A 66 -10.04 -7.24 -4.76
N THR A 67 -11.19 -6.65 -4.41
CA THR A 67 -11.73 -5.48 -5.09
C THR A 67 -12.19 -4.44 -4.09
N ILE A 68 -11.63 -3.23 -4.18
CA ILE A 68 -11.91 -2.13 -3.26
C ILE A 68 -12.33 -0.88 -4.07
N PRO A 69 -13.59 -0.43 -3.95
CA PRO A 69 -14.00 0.88 -4.46
C PRO A 69 -13.19 2.05 -3.87
N ILE A 70 -12.97 3.08 -4.69
CA ILE A 70 -12.46 4.38 -4.23
C ILE A 70 -13.37 4.93 -3.11
N GLY A 71 -12.76 5.58 -2.13
CA GLY A 71 -13.43 6.16 -0.95
C GLY A 71 -13.87 5.14 0.10
N LYS A 72 -13.52 3.85 -0.06
CA LYS A 72 -13.94 2.79 0.87
C LYS A 72 -12.75 2.05 1.47
N GLY A 73 -12.58 2.14 2.79
CA GLY A 73 -11.44 1.53 3.48
C GLY A 73 -10.16 2.35 3.30
N MET A 74 -9.09 1.99 4.00
CA MET A 74 -7.82 2.71 3.90
C MET A 74 -7.28 2.83 2.48
N ALA A 75 -7.26 1.73 1.71
CA ALA A 75 -6.82 1.75 0.31
C ALA A 75 -7.71 2.67 -0.55
N GLY A 76 -9.03 2.54 -0.45
CA GLY A 76 -9.97 3.38 -1.19
C GLY A 76 -9.86 4.87 -0.85
N ILE A 77 -9.65 5.22 0.42
CA ILE A 77 -9.52 6.61 0.88
C ILE A 77 -8.16 7.20 0.48
N THR A 78 -7.10 6.39 0.51
CA THR A 78 -5.78 6.75 -0.02
C THR A 78 -5.87 7.09 -1.51
N ALA A 79 -6.57 6.25 -2.28
CA ALA A 79 -6.86 6.49 -3.69
C ALA A 79 -7.69 7.77 -3.91
N GLU A 80 -8.76 7.95 -3.15
CA GLU A 80 -9.66 9.12 -3.24
C GLU A 80 -8.91 10.43 -2.97
N ARG A 81 -8.16 10.47 -1.87
CA ARG A 81 -7.44 11.68 -1.43
C ARG A 81 -6.17 11.94 -2.22
N LYS A 82 -5.64 10.92 -2.93
CA LYS A 82 -4.31 10.92 -3.56
C LYS A 82 -3.22 11.38 -2.59
N LYS A 83 -3.34 10.98 -1.33
CA LYS A 83 -2.46 11.33 -0.22
C LYS A 83 -2.25 10.10 0.66
N PRO A 84 -1.11 10.00 1.35
CA PRO A 84 -0.91 8.91 2.28
C PRO A 84 -1.95 8.96 3.39
N VAL A 85 -2.37 7.80 3.85
CA VAL A 85 -3.28 7.63 4.98
C VAL A 85 -2.61 6.69 5.97
N GLU A 86 -2.44 7.16 7.19
CA GLU A 86 -1.90 6.38 8.29
C GLU A 86 -2.94 6.20 9.39
N MET A 87 -2.76 5.16 10.19
CA MET A 87 -3.59 4.86 11.32
C MET A 87 -2.76 4.19 12.40
N CYS A 88 -2.63 4.85 13.56
CA CYS A 88 -1.82 4.40 14.69
C CYS A 88 -2.35 3.08 15.27
N ASN A 89 -3.68 2.95 15.36
CA ASN A 89 -4.35 1.71 15.74
C ASN A 89 -5.66 1.54 14.96
N LEU A 90 -5.63 0.63 13.99
CA LEU A 90 -6.76 0.31 13.12
C LEU A 90 -7.94 -0.33 13.86
N GLN A 91 -7.71 -0.96 15.02
CA GLN A 91 -8.78 -1.60 15.79
C GLN A 91 -9.66 -0.56 16.51
N THR A 92 -9.05 0.51 17.01
CA THR A 92 -9.72 1.59 17.76
C THR A 92 -10.22 2.72 16.87
N ASP A 93 -10.12 2.59 15.55
CA ASP A 93 -10.63 3.61 14.63
C ASP A 93 -12.16 3.68 14.66
N ASP A 94 -12.67 4.83 15.11
CA ASP A 94 -14.07 5.23 15.08
C ASP A 94 -14.38 6.22 13.94
N SER A 95 -13.37 6.60 13.13
CA SER A 95 -13.55 7.56 12.03
C SER A 95 -14.33 7.00 10.83
N GLY A 96 -14.59 5.69 10.82
CA GLY A 96 -15.26 4.98 9.71
C GLY A 96 -14.37 4.73 8.50
N VAL A 97 -13.08 5.06 8.60
CA VAL A 97 -12.06 4.85 7.56
C VAL A 97 -11.66 3.38 7.48
N ALA A 98 -11.56 2.68 8.62
CA ALA A 98 -11.29 1.25 8.65
C ALA A 98 -12.54 0.42 8.26
N ARG A 99 -12.39 -0.47 7.26
CA ARG A 99 -13.44 -1.46 6.97
C ARG A 99 -13.50 -2.50 8.08
N PRO A 100 -14.67 -3.09 8.39
CA PRO A 100 -14.78 -4.19 9.35
C PRO A 100 -13.82 -5.34 9.02
N SER A 101 -13.69 -5.68 7.74
CA SER A 101 -12.75 -6.72 7.28
C SER A 101 -11.28 -6.38 7.42
N ALA A 102 -10.95 -5.09 7.58
CA ALA A 102 -9.59 -4.68 7.94
C ALA A 102 -9.34 -4.90 9.44
N LYS A 103 -10.33 -4.69 10.32
CA LYS A 103 -10.23 -5.01 11.76
C LYS A 103 -10.01 -6.52 11.99
N ASP A 104 -10.58 -7.36 11.12
CA ASP A 104 -10.38 -8.82 11.16
C ASP A 104 -8.93 -9.26 10.88
N THR A 105 -8.08 -8.40 10.30
CA THR A 105 -6.66 -8.71 10.03
C THR A 105 -5.79 -8.64 11.30
N LYS A 106 -6.34 -8.13 12.42
CA LYS A 106 -5.64 -7.90 13.70
C LYS A 106 -4.38 -7.01 13.60
N VAL A 107 -4.21 -6.28 12.50
CA VAL A 107 -3.16 -5.27 12.40
C VAL A 107 -3.59 -4.00 13.13
N GLU A 108 -2.61 -3.26 13.64
CA GLU A 108 -2.87 -2.04 14.41
C GLU A 108 -2.26 -0.84 13.69
N GLY A 109 -0.93 -0.70 13.67
CA GLY A 109 -0.26 0.35 12.91
C GLY A 109 -0.32 0.10 11.41
N SER A 110 -0.98 0.97 10.66
CA SER A 110 -1.17 0.82 9.20
C SER A 110 -0.83 2.10 8.45
N LEU A 111 -0.18 1.96 7.30
CA LEU A 111 0.15 3.05 6.39
C LEU A 111 -0.19 2.64 4.96
N ALA A 112 -0.90 3.51 4.24
CA ALA A 112 -1.18 3.35 2.83
C ALA A 112 -0.75 4.59 2.05
N ALA A 113 -0.17 4.37 0.87
CA ALA A 113 0.25 5.40 -0.06
C ALA A 113 -0.34 5.17 -1.46
N PRO A 114 -0.73 6.22 -2.18
CA PRO A 114 -1.19 6.11 -3.55
C PRO A 114 -0.02 5.87 -4.51
N LEU A 115 -0.30 5.16 -5.61
CA LEU A 115 0.62 4.98 -6.73
C LEU A 115 0.35 6.11 -7.72
N LEU A 116 1.14 7.20 -7.65
CA LEU A 116 0.92 8.40 -8.44
C LEU A 116 2.02 8.62 -9.47
N HIS A 117 1.63 8.85 -10.72
CA HIS A 117 2.52 9.36 -11.74
C HIS A 117 1.84 10.54 -12.45
N ASP A 118 2.51 11.69 -12.50
CA ASP A 118 1.98 12.93 -13.08
C ASP A 118 0.54 13.24 -12.64
N ASN A 119 0.29 13.16 -11.33
CA ASN A 119 -1.02 13.38 -10.69
C ASN A 119 -2.13 12.37 -11.09
N THR A 120 -1.79 11.37 -11.90
CA THR A 120 -2.66 10.26 -12.28
C THR A 120 -2.50 9.10 -11.30
N LEU A 121 -3.63 8.56 -10.83
CA LEU A 121 -3.67 7.45 -9.88
C LEU A 121 -3.65 6.12 -10.63
N TYR A 122 -2.72 5.25 -10.26
CA TYR A 122 -2.58 3.90 -10.82
C TYR A 122 -2.92 2.80 -9.81
N GLY A 123 -3.16 3.16 -8.54
CA GLY A 123 -3.49 2.20 -7.49
C GLY A 123 -3.01 2.66 -6.12
N THR A 124 -2.81 1.71 -5.20
CA THR A 124 -2.33 1.98 -3.83
C THR A 124 -1.41 0.87 -3.32
N ILE A 125 -0.45 1.22 -2.48
CA ILE A 125 0.33 0.28 -1.65
C ILE A 125 -0.02 0.48 -0.18
N GLY A 126 -0.22 -0.62 0.55
CA GLY A 126 -0.50 -0.62 1.98
C GLY A 126 0.47 -1.53 2.71
N ILE A 127 0.95 -1.07 3.86
CA ILE A 127 1.79 -1.82 4.80
C ILE A 127 1.19 -1.72 6.20
N ALA A 128 1.35 -2.77 6.99
CA ALA A 128 0.81 -2.82 8.33
C ALA A 128 1.67 -3.68 9.28
N LYS A 129 1.65 -3.28 10.56
CA LYS A 129 2.29 -3.94 11.69
C LYS A 129 1.22 -4.54 12.62
N PRO A 130 1.53 -5.64 13.32
CA PRO A 130 0.62 -6.27 14.27
C PRO A 130 0.54 -5.52 15.61
N ILE A 131 1.27 -4.41 15.75
CA ILE A 131 1.33 -3.56 16.94
C ILE A 131 0.98 -2.12 16.56
N PRO A 132 0.51 -1.29 17.51
CA PRO A 132 0.37 0.14 17.29
C PRO A 132 1.69 0.73 16.81
N TYR A 133 1.63 1.55 15.79
CA TYR A 133 2.84 2.17 15.25
C TYR A 133 2.52 3.50 14.58
N ASP A 134 3.27 4.51 14.97
CA ASP A 134 3.26 5.83 14.35
C ASP A 134 4.39 5.88 13.32
N PHE A 135 4.02 5.92 12.05
CA PHE A 135 4.99 6.05 10.97
C PHE A 135 5.52 7.48 10.97
N SER A 136 6.84 7.62 10.93
CA SER A 136 7.49 8.93 10.84
C SER A 136 7.21 9.58 9.48
N GLU A 137 7.29 10.92 9.40
CA GLU A 137 7.18 11.65 8.13
C GLU A 137 8.17 11.12 7.07
N LYS A 138 9.35 10.67 7.53
CA LYS A 138 10.35 10.05 6.68
C LYS A 138 9.86 8.73 6.08
N GLU A 139 9.28 7.85 6.89
CA GLU A 139 8.73 6.57 6.42
C GLU A 139 7.55 6.78 5.47
N ILE A 140 6.65 7.71 5.79
CA ILE A 140 5.53 8.10 4.92
C ILE A 140 6.08 8.58 3.57
N SER A 141 7.08 9.46 3.59
CA SER A 141 7.73 9.98 2.38
C SER A 141 8.43 8.88 1.57
N LEU A 142 9.05 7.90 2.23
CA LEU A 142 9.68 6.75 1.57
C LEU A 142 8.64 5.85 0.91
N LEU A 143 7.52 5.55 1.58
CA LEU A 143 6.47 4.72 0.99
C LEU A 143 5.80 5.43 -0.20
N MET A 144 5.58 6.74 -0.10
CA MET A 144 5.11 7.58 -1.22
C MET A 144 6.06 7.49 -2.43
N GLN A 145 7.37 7.54 -2.21
CA GLN A 145 8.34 7.40 -3.30
C GLN A 145 8.32 6.00 -3.92
N ILE A 146 8.23 4.95 -3.11
CA ILE A 146 8.05 3.58 -3.61
C ILE A 146 6.77 3.49 -4.44
N GLY A 147 5.67 4.08 -3.97
CA GLY A 147 4.42 4.15 -4.72
C GLY A 147 4.56 4.83 -6.09
N ASN A 148 5.30 5.94 -6.15
CA ASN A 148 5.61 6.64 -7.40
C ASN A 148 6.55 5.87 -8.34
N LEU A 149 7.42 5.01 -7.81
CA LEU A 149 8.25 4.12 -8.63
C LEU A 149 7.41 2.99 -9.22
N ILE A 150 6.55 2.39 -8.41
CA ILE A 150 5.61 1.34 -8.83
C ILE A 150 4.69 1.86 -9.94
N SER A 151 4.11 3.06 -9.79
CA SER A 151 3.19 3.62 -10.78
C SER A 151 3.80 3.77 -12.17
N LYS A 152 5.11 4.02 -12.27
CA LYS A 152 5.81 4.13 -13.58
C LYS A 152 5.73 2.85 -14.41
N LYS A 153 5.62 1.69 -13.76
CA LYS A 153 5.46 0.38 -14.43
C LYS A 153 4.01 0.05 -14.75
N MET A 154 3.07 0.86 -14.29
CA MET A 154 1.64 0.72 -14.54
C MET A 154 1.15 1.68 -15.64
N ILE A 155 2.05 2.53 -16.14
CA ILE A 155 1.81 3.35 -17.34
C ILE A 155 1.75 2.39 -18.53
N LYS A 156 0.65 2.44 -19.28
CA LYS A 156 0.48 1.72 -20.54
C LYS A 156 0.98 2.56 -21.71
#